data_AF-A0A6J5Z5A6-F1
#
_entry.id   AF-A0A6J5Z5A6-F1
#
_cell.length_a   1.000
_cell.length_b   1.000
_cell.length_c   1.000
_cell.angle_alpha   90.00
_cell.angle_beta   90.00
_cell.angle_gamma   90.00
#
_symmetry.space_group_name_H-M   'P 1'
#
loop_
_entity.id
_entity.type
_entity.pdbx_description
1 polymer ?
#
loop_
_entity_poly.entity_id
_entity_poly.type
_entity_poly.pdbx_seq_one_letter_code
_entity_poly.pdbx_strand_id
1 'polypeptide(L)'
;MPYSIPNTASTDSYQTWGNGIYTGGWIQVFDQTGVTGGGGVIAYVSHRPSGSSGPTADAEAVQLTPGWYPLIGTPRDPIVSVTFKSAITGKPAQVYGLLVEDGAAGFGSGTQISGSLSSTGTTTPPSTGGSNVITGSVDSTGAVLAGTGFTITKLGTGNYQINWTTPFAAAPTVVATTTQSLRSAIIGSNATIATSVLVQSQTAGTNTDGGFYFLATATV
;
A
#
# COMPACT_ATOMS: atom_id res chain seq x y z
N MET A 1 4.27 -5.34 8.03
CA MET A 1 3.18 -4.39 8.37
C MET A 1 3.82 -3.12 8.87
N PRO A 2 3.49 -1.93 8.34
CA PRO A 2 4.03 -0.68 8.88
C PRO A 2 3.53 -0.52 10.32
N TYR A 3 4.46 -0.42 11.26
CA TYR A 3 4.14 -0.23 12.67
C TYR A 3 3.74 1.23 12.89
N SER A 4 2.51 1.51 13.34
CA SER A 4 2.14 2.87 13.75
C SER A 4 2.84 3.17 15.07
N ILE A 5 3.71 4.17 15.04
CA ILE A 5 4.49 4.65 16.19
C ILE A 5 3.53 5.23 17.25
N PRO A 6 3.44 4.66 18.47
CA PRO A 6 2.65 5.27 19.54
C PRO A 6 3.28 6.61 19.96
N ASN A 7 2.46 7.65 20.03
CA ASN A 7 2.84 8.97 20.51
C ASN A 7 3.10 8.91 22.02
N THR A 8 4.34 8.67 22.45
CA THR A 8 4.68 8.66 23.88
C THR A 8 5.61 9.81 24.27
N ALA A 9 5.41 10.33 25.47
CA ALA A 9 6.12 11.51 26.00
C ALA A 9 7.58 11.22 26.41
N SER A 10 8.08 10.00 26.23
CA SER A 10 9.39 9.60 26.76
C SER A 10 9.95 8.39 26.03
N THR A 11 10.83 8.64 25.06
CA THR A 11 11.71 7.64 24.42
C THR A 11 10.96 6.50 23.72
N ASP A 12 10.92 6.55 22.39
CA ASP A 12 10.43 5.41 21.60
C ASP A 12 11.62 4.54 21.17
N SER A 13 11.55 3.25 21.48
CA SER A 13 12.57 2.27 21.10
C SER A 13 11.99 1.29 20.09
N TYR A 14 12.64 1.20 18.92
CA TYR A 14 12.27 0.28 17.86
C TYR A 14 13.27 -0.85 17.82
N GLN A 15 12.82 -2.03 18.22
CA GLN A 15 13.61 -3.25 18.11
C GLN A 15 13.32 -3.89 16.76
N THR A 16 14.37 -4.27 16.03
CA THR A 16 14.22 -5.00 14.78
C THR A 16 13.66 -6.41 15.09
N TRP A 17 12.53 -6.78 14.48
CA TRP A 17 11.87 -8.05 14.77
C TRP A 17 12.59 -9.22 14.08
N GLY A 18 13.28 -10.04 14.87
CA GLY A 18 13.86 -11.33 14.46
C GLY A 18 15.36 -11.41 14.73
N ASN A 19 15.90 -12.63 14.75
CA ASN A 19 17.36 -12.89 14.76
C ASN A 19 18.05 -12.47 13.44
N GLY A 20 17.48 -11.52 12.69
CA GLY A 20 18.05 -10.99 11.47
C GLY A 20 19.31 -10.21 11.78
N ILE A 21 20.36 -10.43 10.99
CA ILE A 21 21.56 -9.60 10.99
C ILE A 21 21.27 -8.43 10.06
N TYR A 22 20.97 -7.26 10.60
CA TYR A 22 20.67 -6.06 9.81
C TYR A 22 21.95 -5.31 9.47
N THR A 23 22.32 -5.31 8.20
CA THR A 23 23.55 -4.68 7.71
C THR A 23 23.34 -3.28 7.15
N GLY A 24 22.10 -2.78 7.09
CA GLY A 24 21.83 -1.42 6.63
C GLY A 24 20.35 -1.03 6.63
N GLY A 25 20.11 0.27 6.62
CA GLY A 25 18.78 0.84 6.45
C GLY A 25 18.80 2.36 6.36
N TRP A 26 17.61 2.97 6.32
CA TRP A 26 17.46 4.42 6.28
C TRP A 26 16.55 4.91 7.39
N ILE A 27 16.86 6.09 7.95
CA ILE A 27 15.94 6.88 8.76
C ILE A 27 15.54 8.10 7.94
N GLN A 28 14.23 8.26 7.71
CA GLN A 28 13.68 9.53 7.24
C GLN A 28 13.17 10.33 8.44
N VAL A 29 13.52 11.61 8.51
CA VAL A 29 12.98 12.55 9.49
C VAL A 29 12.20 13.63 8.76
N PHE A 30 10.91 13.75 9.08
CA PHE A 30 10.04 14.78 8.54
C PHE A 30 10.02 16.01 9.45
N ASP A 31 10.00 17.20 8.85
CA ASP A 31 9.63 18.42 9.55
C ASP A 31 8.09 18.47 9.66
N GLN A 32 7.56 18.27 10.85
CA GLN A 32 6.19 18.70 11.12
C GLN A 32 6.23 20.16 11.53
N THR A 33 6.01 21.01 10.53
CA THR A 33 5.73 22.44 10.60
C THR A 33 5.14 22.87 11.95
N GLY A 34 5.98 23.33 12.87
CA GLY A 34 5.53 23.86 14.16
C GLY A 34 6.59 24.01 15.26
N VAL A 35 7.70 23.26 15.21
CA VAL A 35 8.83 23.48 16.13
C VAL A 35 10.05 23.91 15.31
N THR A 36 10.02 25.16 14.86
CA THR A 36 11.19 25.84 14.25
C THR A 36 12.31 25.94 15.28
N GLY A 37 13.15 24.92 15.29
CA GLY A 37 14.35 24.82 16.11
C GLY A 37 15.09 23.56 15.71
N GLY A 38 15.86 23.63 14.63
CA GLY A 38 16.70 22.53 14.16
C GLY A 38 17.50 21.94 15.31
N GLY A 39 17.42 20.61 15.46
CA GLY A 39 18.12 19.87 16.52
C GLY A 39 17.22 19.28 17.61
N GLY A 40 15.94 19.00 17.33
CA GLY A 40 14.98 18.47 18.32
C GLY A 40 14.99 16.95 18.55
N VAL A 41 15.69 16.17 17.73
CA VAL A 41 15.67 14.70 17.80
C VAL A 41 17.09 14.14 17.82
N ILE A 42 17.37 13.26 18.79
CA ILE A 42 18.58 12.45 18.84
C ILE A 42 18.17 11.00 18.56
N ALA A 43 18.76 10.40 17.54
CA ALA A 43 18.69 8.95 17.35
C ALA A 43 19.89 8.28 18.01
N TYR A 44 19.58 7.15 18.66
CA TYR A 44 20.53 6.25 19.27
C TYR A 44 20.44 4.94 18.51
N VAL A 45 21.45 4.64 17.70
CA VAL A 45 21.53 3.38 16.96
C VAL A 45 22.28 2.39 17.82
N SER A 46 21.64 1.30 18.20
CA SER A 46 22.29 0.24 18.96
C SER A 46 22.75 -0.86 18.02
N HIS A 47 24.00 -1.25 18.19
CA HIS A 47 24.59 -2.36 17.47
C HIS A 47 24.81 -3.56 18.41
N ARG A 48 24.94 -4.75 17.82
CA ARG A 48 25.27 -5.97 18.56
C ARG A 48 26.48 -6.66 17.92
N PRO A 49 27.68 -6.51 18.51
CA PRO A 49 28.87 -7.16 18.00
C PRO A 49 28.74 -8.68 17.98
N SER A 50 29.32 -9.31 16.95
CA SER A 50 29.34 -10.77 16.82
C SER A 50 29.98 -11.41 18.06
N GLY A 51 29.21 -12.25 18.77
CA GLY A 51 29.66 -12.93 19.98
C GLY A 51 29.25 -12.26 21.30
N SER A 52 28.56 -11.11 21.29
CA SER A 52 27.99 -10.51 22.50
C SER A 52 26.58 -11.05 22.81
N SER A 53 26.28 -11.20 24.10
CA SER A 53 24.95 -11.60 24.59
C SER A 53 23.94 -10.45 24.65
N GLY A 54 24.37 -9.21 24.38
CA GLY A 54 23.51 -8.03 24.43
C GLY A 54 23.99 -6.89 23.54
N PRO A 55 23.11 -5.90 23.28
CA PRO A 55 23.50 -4.66 22.59
C PRO A 55 24.66 -3.99 23.32
N THR A 56 25.68 -3.54 22.60
CA THR A 56 26.68 -2.65 23.19
C THR A 56 26.05 -1.27 23.36
N ALA A 57 26.31 -0.64 24.51
CA ALA A 57 25.78 0.68 24.85
C ALA A 57 26.43 1.83 24.05
N ASP A 58 27.15 1.52 22.98
CA ASP A 58 27.79 2.49 22.09
C ASP A 58 26.76 3.00 21.10
N ALA A 59 25.73 3.66 21.65
CA ALA A 59 24.75 4.33 20.85
C ALA A 59 25.36 5.61 20.30
N GLU A 60 25.74 5.61 19.02
CA GLU A 60 26.11 6.84 18.35
C GLU A 60 24.89 7.77 18.37
N ALA A 61 25.00 8.84 19.16
CA ALA A 61 23.96 9.84 19.29
C ALA A 61 24.03 10.75 18.06
N VAL A 62 23.19 10.49 17.06
CA VAL A 62 23.13 11.32 15.85
C VAL A 62 22.06 12.38 16.07
N GLN A 63 22.45 13.66 16.06
CA GLN A 63 21.49 14.75 15.96
C GLN A 63 20.86 14.73 14.55
N LEU A 64 19.54 14.61 14.51
CA LEU A 64 18.80 14.58 13.26
C LEU A 64 18.15 15.93 12.98
N THR A 65 18.43 16.46 11.79
CA THR A 65 17.63 17.51 11.14
C THR A 65 16.64 16.85 10.16
N PRO A 66 15.63 17.55 9.62
CA PRO A 66 14.80 16.96 8.57
C PRO A 66 15.65 16.48 7.38
N GLY A 67 15.44 15.24 6.94
CA GLY A 67 16.28 14.63 5.90
C GLY A 67 16.37 13.10 5.96
N TRP A 68 17.24 12.54 5.12
CA TRP A 68 17.53 11.12 5.05
C TRP A 68 18.88 10.81 5.69
N TYR A 69 18.89 9.86 6.62
CA TYR A 69 20.10 9.44 7.33
C TYR A 69 20.35 7.95 7.05
N PRO A 70 21.48 7.61 6.40
CA PRO A 70 21.84 6.22 6.25
C PRO A 70 22.20 5.62 7.61
N LEU A 71 21.74 4.41 7.86
CA LEU A 71 22.21 3.56 8.95
C LEU A 71 23.08 2.47 8.35
N ILE A 72 24.32 2.38 8.79
CA ILE A 72 25.28 1.39 8.30
C ILE A 72 25.52 0.37 9.41
N GLY A 73 25.01 -0.84 9.24
CA GLY A 73 25.41 -1.99 10.03
C GLY A 73 26.51 -2.77 9.33
N THR A 74 27.17 -3.70 10.01
CA THR A 74 28.00 -4.70 9.33
C THR A 74 27.52 -6.10 9.69
N PRO A 75 27.83 -7.15 8.91
CA PRO A 75 27.49 -8.51 9.29
C PRO A 75 28.05 -8.92 10.67
N ARG A 76 29.14 -8.28 11.11
CA ARG A 76 29.76 -8.49 12.42
C ARG A 76 29.23 -7.54 13.50
N ASP A 77 28.48 -6.52 13.13
CA ASP A 77 27.94 -5.52 14.03
C ASP A 77 26.59 -4.98 13.49
N PRO A 78 25.56 -5.83 13.43
CA PRO A 78 24.27 -5.44 12.91
C PRO A 78 23.59 -4.40 13.79
N ILE A 79 22.75 -3.58 13.17
CA ILE A 79 21.83 -2.69 13.87
C ILE A 79 20.74 -3.54 14.51
N VAL A 80 20.52 -3.41 15.82
CA VAL A 80 19.51 -4.19 16.56
C VAL A 80 18.35 -3.35 17.08
N SER A 81 18.59 -2.05 17.28
CA SER A 81 17.52 -1.12 17.58
C SER A 81 17.88 0.30 17.19
N VAL A 82 16.85 1.10 16.95
CA VAL A 82 16.96 2.55 16.85
C VAL A 82 16.05 3.15 17.90
N THR A 83 16.60 3.99 18.77
CA THR A 83 15.86 4.69 19.80
C THR A 83 15.87 6.17 19.51
N PHE A 84 14.70 6.80 19.50
CA PHE A 84 14.57 8.23 19.28
C PHE A 84 14.26 8.96 20.59
N LYS A 85 14.95 10.07 20.84
CA LYS A 85 14.69 10.95 22.00
C LYS A 85 14.57 12.39 21.57
N SER A 86 13.80 13.15 22.34
CA SER A 86 13.83 14.60 22.24
C SER A 86 15.18 15.14 22.72
N ALA A 87 15.76 16.02 21.92
CA ALA A 87 16.93 16.80 22.29
C ALA A 87 16.58 18.00 23.18
N ILE A 88 15.28 18.34 23.31
CA ILE A 88 14.80 19.48 24.06
C ILE A 88 14.07 19.00 25.31
N THR A 89 14.66 19.24 26.48
CA THR A 89 14.06 18.89 27.78
C THR A 89 12.64 19.42 27.89
N GLY A 90 11.69 18.52 28.21
CA GLY A 90 10.28 18.88 28.42
C GLY A 90 9.47 19.13 27.15
N LYS A 91 10.05 18.92 25.95
CA LYS A 91 9.31 18.95 24.67
C LYS A 91 9.25 17.54 24.08
N PRO A 92 8.08 17.05 23.64
CA PRO A 92 8.00 15.78 22.94
C PRO A 92 8.70 15.92 21.57
N ALA A 93 9.51 14.93 21.21
CA ALA A 93 9.96 14.76 19.84
C ALA A 93 8.94 13.87 19.12
N GLN A 94 8.35 14.37 18.06
CA GLN A 94 7.57 13.54 17.15
C GLN A 94 8.50 13.06 16.05
N VAL A 95 8.74 11.75 16.01
CA VAL A 95 9.53 11.12 14.96
C VAL A 95 8.63 10.26 14.10
N TYR A 96 8.51 10.64 12.84
CA TYR A 96 7.93 9.82 11.80
C TYR A 96 9.08 9.16 11.06
N GLY A 97 9.50 7.98 11.52
CA GLY A 97 10.56 7.21 10.88
C GLY A 97 9.98 6.06 10.08
N LEU A 98 10.40 5.91 8.83
CA LEU A 98 10.26 4.66 8.10
C LEU A 98 11.61 3.93 8.17
N LEU A 99 11.67 2.79 8.84
CA LEU A 99 12.82 1.90 8.74
C LEU A 99 12.69 1.13 7.42
N VAL A 100 13.43 1.56 6.40
CA VAL A 100 13.55 0.82 5.14
C VAL A 100 14.79 -0.05 5.25
N GLU A 101 14.60 -1.36 5.23
CA GLU A 101 15.70 -2.32 5.19
C GLU A 101 16.46 -2.17 3.86
N ASP A 102 17.79 -2.11 3.90
CA ASP A 102 18.60 -2.18 2.67
C ASP A 102 18.68 -3.63 2.21
N GLY A 103 17.73 -3.96 1.36
CA GLY A 103 17.42 -5.26 0.82
C GLY A 103 16.08 -5.04 0.16
N ALA A 104 16.01 -5.22 -1.16
CA ALA A 104 14.85 -4.85 -1.98
C ALA A 104 13.56 -5.03 -1.18
N ALA A 105 12.80 -3.94 -0.98
CA ALA A 105 11.42 -4.02 -0.50
C ALA A 105 10.65 -4.81 -1.57
N GLY A 106 10.80 -6.12 -1.52
CA GLY A 106 10.31 -7.05 -2.49
C GLY A 106 8.84 -7.19 -2.22
N PHE A 107 8.02 -6.61 -3.08
CA PHE A 107 6.67 -7.10 -3.22
C PHE A 107 6.80 -8.52 -3.78
N GLY A 108 6.66 -9.53 -2.92
CA GLY A 108 6.55 -10.92 -3.37
C GLY A 108 5.39 -11.02 -4.37
N SER A 109 5.44 -11.98 -5.30
CA SER A 109 4.37 -12.13 -6.29
C SER A 109 3.01 -12.23 -5.59
N GLY A 110 2.05 -11.37 -5.94
CA GLY A 110 0.73 -11.30 -5.30
C GLY A 110 0.63 -10.36 -4.09
N THR A 111 1.71 -9.68 -3.69
CA THR A 111 1.63 -8.63 -2.67
C THR A 111 0.94 -7.41 -3.28
N GLN A 112 -0.22 -7.05 -2.74
CA GLN A 112 -0.96 -5.86 -3.15
C GLN A 112 -0.79 -4.77 -2.09
N ILE A 113 -0.40 -3.57 -2.51
CA ILE A 113 -0.62 -2.37 -1.70
C ILE A 113 -2.07 -1.97 -1.93
N SER A 114 -2.92 -2.24 -0.95
CA SER A 114 -4.32 -1.81 -0.97
C SER A 114 -4.43 -0.48 -0.22
N GLY A 115 -4.74 0.60 -0.94
CA GLY A 115 -4.91 1.94 -0.39
C GLY A 115 -4.29 3.03 -1.27
N SER A 116 -4.56 4.29 -0.95
CA SER A 116 -3.81 5.42 -1.50
C SER A 116 -2.62 5.75 -0.60
N LEU A 117 -1.46 5.95 -1.22
CA LEU A 117 -0.33 6.59 -0.57
C LEU A 117 -0.54 8.10 -0.70
N SER A 118 -0.79 8.79 0.42
CA SER A 118 -0.87 10.25 0.40
C SER A 118 0.52 10.86 0.26
N SER A 119 0.61 12.09 -0.24
CA SER A 119 1.86 12.87 -0.24
C SER A 119 2.39 13.16 1.16
N THR A 120 1.59 12.89 2.20
CA THR A 120 1.99 12.97 3.62
C THR A 120 2.44 11.63 4.20
N GLY A 121 2.63 10.60 3.36
CA GLY A 121 3.15 9.30 3.77
C GLY A 121 2.18 8.44 4.57
N THR A 122 0.91 8.86 4.67
CA THR A 122 -0.13 8.06 5.30
C THR A 122 -0.69 7.07 4.28
N THR A 123 -0.67 5.78 4.62
CA THR A 123 -1.53 4.81 3.94
C THR A 123 -2.93 5.00 4.51
N THR A 124 -3.86 5.48 3.70
CA THR A 124 -5.27 5.35 4.07
C THR A 124 -5.63 3.89 3.75
N PRO A 125 -5.97 3.05 4.75
CA PRO A 125 -6.54 1.75 4.44
C PRO A 125 -7.71 1.98 3.47
N PRO A 126 -7.95 1.09 2.48
CA PRO A 126 -9.21 1.14 1.76
C PRO A 126 -10.29 1.22 2.84
N SER A 127 -11.10 2.29 2.79
CA SER A 127 -12.11 2.48 3.81
C SER A 127 -12.94 1.19 3.88
N THR A 128 -13.58 0.93 5.01
CA THR A 128 -14.47 -0.22 5.18
C THR A 128 -15.64 -0.23 4.17
N GLY A 129 -15.72 0.77 3.27
CA GLY A 129 -16.57 0.87 2.08
C GLY A 129 -15.91 0.50 0.73
N GLY A 130 -14.77 -0.21 0.72
CA GLY A 130 -14.26 -0.91 -0.46
C GLY A 130 -13.07 -0.24 -1.16
N SER A 131 -12.26 -1.06 -1.84
CA SER A 131 -11.23 -0.59 -2.76
C SER A 131 -11.85 0.38 -3.77
N ASN A 132 -11.23 1.55 -3.99
CA ASN A 132 -11.69 2.49 -5.01
C ASN A 132 -11.64 1.89 -6.42
N VAL A 133 -10.97 0.75 -6.60
CA VAL A 133 -10.83 0.04 -7.87
C VAL A 133 -11.23 -1.42 -7.69
N ILE A 134 -12.18 -1.86 -8.50
CA ILE A 134 -12.58 -3.27 -8.67
C ILE A 134 -12.12 -3.71 -10.06
N THR A 135 -11.47 -4.87 -10.16
CA THR A 135 -11.09 -5.47 -11.44
C THR A 135 -11.63 -6.89 -11.53
N GLY A 136 -11.89 -7.35 -12.74
CA GLY A 136 -12.41 -8.70 -12.95
C GLY A 136 -12.12 -9.26 -14.34
N SER A 137 -12.14 -10.59 -14.40
CA SER A 137 -12.10 -11.38 -15.63
C SER A 137 -13.29 -12.31 -15.67
N VAL A 138 -14.02 -12.31 -16.78
CA VAL A 138 -15.26 -13.05 -16.99
C VAL A 138 -15.15 -13.86 -18.27
N ASP A 139 -15.59 -15.12 -18.24
CA ASP A 139 -15.62 -15.96 -19.44
C ASP A 139 -16.89 -15.75 -20.30
N SER A 140 -17.01 -16.46 -21.42
CA SER A 140 -18.16 -16.33 -22.33
C SER A 140 -19.49 -16.85 -21.75
N THR A 141 -19.45 -17.68 -20.70
CA THR A 141 -20.63 -18.18 -20.00
C THR A 141 -21.11 -17.22 -18.91
N GLY A 142 -20.28 -16.26 -18.52
CA GLY A 142 -20.54 -15.34 -17.42
C GLY A 142 -19.90 -15.80 -16.10
N ALA A 143 -19.06 -16.84 -16.11
CA ALA A 143 -18.34 -17.26 -14.92
C ALA A 143 -17.18 -16.30 -14.62
N VAL A 144 -16.97 -16.00 -13.34
CA VAL A 144 -15.86 -15.17 -12.87
C VAL A 144 -14.58 -16.01 -12.84
N LEU A 145 -13.61 -15.66 -13.66
CA LEU A 145 -12.29 -16.32 -13.71
C LEU A 145 -11.31 -15.70 -12.71
N ALA A 146 -11.41 -14.40 -12.47
CA ALA A 146 -10.57 -13.67 -11.51
C ALA A 146 -11.25 -12.39 -11.02
N GLY A 147 -10.87 -11.94 -9.83
CA GLY A 147 -11.41 -10.75 -9.17
C GLY A 147 -12.42 -11.08 -8.06
N THR A 148 -12.70 -10.09 -7.21
CA THR A 148 -13.65 -10.18 -6.08
C THR A 148 -14.41 -8.86 -5.93
N GLY A 149 -15.49 -8.84 -5.15
CA GLY A 149 -16.29 -7.63 -4.92
C GLY A 149 -17.43 -7.42 -5.92
N PHE A 150 -17.70 -8.43 -6.75
CA PHE A 150 -18.79 -8.43 -7.72
C PHE A 150 -19.28 -9.85 -8.01
N THR A 151 -20.45 -9.95 -8.62
CA THR A 151 -20.99 -11.16 -9.26
C THR A 151 -21.41 -10.83 -10.70
N ILE A 152 -21.60 -11.85 -11.53
CA ILE A 152 -22.05 -11.68 -12.92
C ILE A 152 -23.40 -12.38 -13.11
N THR A 153 -24.34 -11.68 -13.74
CA THR A 153 -25.59 -12.26 -14.26
C THR A 153 -25.59 -12.14 -15.77
N LYS A 154 -25.68 -13.27 -16.49
CA LYS A 154 -25.86 -13.25 -17.94
C LYS A 154 -27.34 -13.04 -18.27
N LEU A 155 -27.66 -11.92 -18.92
CA LEU A 155 -29.05 -11.51 -19.23
C LEU A 155 -29.50 -12.01 -20.61
N GLY A 156 -28.56 -12.36 -21.48
CA GLY A 156 -28.80 -12.88 -22.82
C GLY A 156 -27.48 -13.04 -23.57
N THR A 157 -27.56 -13.39 -24.86
CA THR A 157 -26.37 -13.51 -25.71
C THR A 157 -25.57 -12.20 -25.71
N GLY A 158 -24.30 -12.27 -25.33
CA GLY A 158 -23.39 -11.13 -25.25
C GLY A 158 -23.81 -10.03 -24.28
N ASN A 159 -24.77 -10.24 -23.37
CA ASN A 159 -25.22 -9.25 -22.41
C ASN A 159 -24.99 -9.74 -20.97
N TYR A 160 -24.06 -9.09 -20.27
CA TYR A 160 -23.64 -9.46 -18.93
C TYR A 160 -23.85 -8.28 -17.98
N GLN A 161 -24.44 -8.54 -16.82
CA GLN A 161 -24.57 -7.55 -15.75
C GLN A 161 -23.59 -7.87 -14.64
N ILE A 162 -22.71 -6.92 -14.33
CA ILE A 162 -21.84 -6.92 -13.17
C ILE A 162 -22.64 -6.35 -12.00
N ASN A 163 -22.85 -7.14 -10.95
CA ASN A 163 -23.50 -6.68 -9.72
C ASN A 163 -22.44 -6.47 -8.64
N TRP A 164 -22.32 -5.26 -8.11
CA TRP A 164 -21.34 -4.91 -7.08
C TRP A 164 -21.80 -5.46 -5.73
N THR A 165 -20.94 -6.21 -5.03
CA THR A 165 -21.30 -6.73 -3.69
C THR A 165 -21.43 -5.60 -2.67
N THR A 166 -20.65 -4.54 -2.86
CA THR A 166 -20.74 -3.28 -2.14
C THR A 166 -21.06 -2.20 -3.18
N PRO A 167 -22.20 -1.50 -3.08
CA PRO A 167 -22.53 -0.42 -4.00
C PRO A 167 -21.50 0.71 -3.96
N PHE A 168 -21.18 1.29 -5.11
CA PHE A 168 -20.44 2.54 -5.17
C PHE A 168 -21.31 3.69 -4.65
N ALA A 169 -20.68 4.71 -4.04
CA ALA A 169 -21.40 5.92 -3.59
C ALA A 169 -22.01 6.73 -4.75
N ALA A 170 -21.37 6.68 -5.92
CA ALA A 170 -21.84 7.25 -7.19
C ALA A 170 -21.60 6.23 -8.31
N ALA A 171 -22.20 6.42 -9.49
CA ALA A 171 -21.95 5.53 -10.62
C ALA A 171 -20.43 5.50 -10.92
N PRO A 172 -19.80 4.31 -10.96
CA PRO A 172 -18.35 4.20 -11.15
C PRO A 172 -17.96 4.54 -12.58
N THR A 173 -16.69 4.85 -12.84
CA THR A 173 -16.15 4.81 -14.21
C THR A 173 -15.73 3.37 -14.52
N VAL A 174 -16.27 2.79 -15.59
CA VAL A 174 -16.00 1.39 -15.97
C VAL A 174 -15.38 1.32 -17.36
N VAL A 175 -14.30 0.56 -17.48
CA VAL A 175 -13.65 0.21 -18.74
C VAL A 175 -13.67 -1.30 -18.88
N ALA A 176 -14.06 -1.82 -20.03
CA ALA A 176 -14.06 -3.24 -20.33
C ALA A 176 -13.39 -3.52 -21.68
N THR A 177 -12.72 -4.67 -21.78
CA THR A 177 -12.08 -5.15 -23.02
C THR A 177 -12.39 -6.63 -23.22
N THR A 178 -12.56 -7.07 -24.46
CA THR A 178 -12.84 -8.48 -24.75
C THR A 178 -11.57 -9.32 -24.71
N THR A 179 -11.71 -10.62 -24.46
CA THR A 179 -10.59 -11.59 -24.55
C THR A 179 -10.36 -12.10 -25.98
N GLN A 180 -11.18 -11.67 -26.93
CA GLN A 180 -11.28 -12.27 -28.27
C GLN A 180 -11.10 -11.20 -29.34
N SER A 181 -10.31 -11.51 -30.37
CA SER A 181 -10.13 -10.63 -31.52
C SER A 181 -11.46 -10.37 -32.24
N LEU A 182 -11.61 -9.17 -32.84
CA LEU A 182 -12.79 -8.73 -33.58
C LEU A 182 -14.07 -8.59 -32.73
N ARG A 183 -13.92 -8.41 -31.42
CA ARG A 183 -15.05 -8.12 -30.52
C ARG A 183 -14.80 -6.89 -29.69
N SER A 184 -15.88 -6.20 -29.35
CA SER A 184 -15.84 -5.02 -28.48
C SER A 184 -16.66 -5.27 -27.22
N ALA A 185 -16.20 -4.76 -26.10
CA ALA A 185 -16.94 -4.71 -24.85
C ALA A 185 -17.44 -3.27 -24.68
N ILE A 186 -18.75 -3.11 -24.64
CA ILE A 186 -19.42 -1.81 -24.60
C ILE A 186 -20.15 -1.72 -23.27
N ILE A 187 -19.96 -0.61 -22.55
CA ILE A 187 -20.71 -0.35 -21.32
C ILE A 187 -22.13 0.08 -21.71
N GLY A 188 -23.14 -0.69 -21.33
CA GLY A 188 -24.54 -0.43 -21.66
C GLY A 188 -25.20 0.52 -20.67
N SER A 189 -25.46 0.02 -19.47
CA SER A 189 -25.99 0.75 -18.32
C SER A 189 -24.94 0.77 -17.22
N ASN A 190 -24.90 1.86 -16.44
CA ASN A 190 -23.91 2.03 -15.40
C ASN A 190 -24.52 2.73 -14.19
N ALA A 191 -24.61 2.01 -13.08
CA ALA A 191 -25.25 2.46 -11.85
C ALA A 191 -24.41 2.07 -10.62
N THR A 192 -24.78 2.63 -9.47
CA THR A 192 -24.11 2.39 -8.17
C THR A 192 -24.11 0.93 -7.74
N ILE A 193 -25.14 0.16 -8.13
CA ILE A 193 -25.33 -1.24 -7.74
C ILE A 193 -24.96 -2.24 -8.84
N ALA A 194 -24.97 -1.82 -10.11
CA ALA A 194 -24.71 -2.70 -11.23
C ALA A 194 -24.29 -1.94 -12.50
N THR A 195 -23.52 -2.63 -13.35
CA THR A 195 -23.11 -2.15 -14.67
C THR A 195 -23.32 -3.26 -15.69
N SER A 196 -23.92 -2.97 -16.85
CA SER A 196 -24.01 -3.94 -17.95
C SER A 196 -22.88 -3.77 -18.96
N VAL A 197 -22.39 -4.90 -19.47
CA VAL A 197 -21.39 -5.01 -20.51
C VAL A 197 -21.99 -5.80 -21.67
N LEU A 198 -22.01 -5.18 -22.84
CA LEU A 198 -22.40 -5.78 -24.09
C LEU A 198 -21.15 -6.20 -24.87
N VAL A 199 -21.03 -7.50 -25.16
CA VAL A 199 -19.98 -8.03 -26.03
C VAL A 199 -20.55 -8.15 -27.43
N GLN A 200 -19.95 -7.44 -28.38
CA GLN A 200 -20.42 -7.36 -29.77
C GLN A 200 -19.35 -7.82 -30.75
N SER A 201 -19.80 -8.45 -31.85
CA SER A 201 -18.97 -8.72 -33.01
C SER A 201 -18.72 -7.42 -33.77
N GLN A 202 -17.46 -7.07 -34.02
CA GLN A 202 -17.13 -5.88 -34.81
C GLN A 202 -17.54 -6.03 -36.28
N THR A 203 -17.64 -7.26 -36.78
CA THR A 203 -18.03 -7.53 -38.18
C THR A 203 -19.54 -7.51 -38.36
N ALA A 204 -20.28 -8.12 -37.43
CA ALA A 204 -21.73 -8.28 -37.58
C ALA A 204 -22.55 -7.20 -36.84
N GLY A 205 -21.94 -6.46 -35.91
CA GLY A 205 -22.63 -5.48 -35.07
C GLY A 205 -23.65 -6.08 -34.09
N THR A 206 -23.67 -7.41 -33.96
CA THR A 206 -24.61 -8.14 -33.10
C THR A 206 -23.95 -8.57 -31.80
N ASN A 207 -24.75 -8.67 -30.74
CA ASN A 207 -24.28 -9.20 -29.46
C ASN A 207 -23.88 -10.68 -29.62
N THR A 208 -22.73 -11.05 -29.07
CA THR A 208 -22.17 -12.40 -29.16
C THR A 208 -21.46 -12.76 -27.86
N ASP A 209 -21.63 -14.01 -27.41
CA ASP A 209 -21.06 -14.48 -26.15
C ASP A 209 -19.54 -14.53 -26.20
N GLY A 210 -18.87 -13.75 -25.35
CA GLY A 210 -17.41 -13.69 -25.29
C GLY A 210 -16.94 -13.28 -23.90
N GLY A 211 -15.71 -13.68 -23.57
CA GLY A 211 -15.09 -13.26 -22.32
C GLY A 211 -14.62 -11.81 -22.37
N PHE A 212 -14.47 -11.18 -21.20
CA PHE A 212 -13.98 -9.83 -21.07
C PHE A 212 -13.23 -9.61 -19.75
N TYR A 213 -12.33 -8.62 -19.76
CA TYR A 213 -11.75 -8.02 -18.57
C TYR A 213 -12.44 -6.69 -18.30
N PHE A 214 -12.48 -6.26 -17.05
CA PHE A 214 -12.93 -4.92 -16.70
C PHE A 214 -12.17 -4.32 -15.52
N LEU A 215 -12.21 -2.99 -15.46
CA LEU A 215 -11.81 -2.17 -14.33
C LEU A 215 -12.94 -1.17 -14.04
N ALA A 216 -13.35 -1.08 -12.79
CA ALA A 216 -14.32 -0.11 -12.30
C ALA A 216 -13.67 0.73 -11.19
N THR A 217 -13.77 2.04 -11.27
CA THR A 217 -13.29 2.95 -10.24
C THR A 217 -14.37 3.88 -9.73
N ALA A 218 -14.36 4.19 -8.43
CA ALA A 218 -15.19 5.26 -7.89
C ALA A 218 -14.88 6.58 -8.60
N THR A 219 -15.93 7.36 -8.85
CA THR A 219 -15.81 8.73 -9.37
C THR A 219 -15.58 9.65 -8.17
N VAL A 220 -14.50 10.43 -8.21
CA VAL A 220 -14.09 11.34 -7.11
C VAL A 220 -14.88 12.63 -7.15
#